data_AF-A0A7Z3BP91-F1
#
_entry.id   AF-A0A7Z3BP91-F1
#
_cell.length_a   1.000
_cell.length_b   1.000
_cell.length_c   1.000
_cell.angle_alpha   90.00
_cell.angle_beta   90.00
_cell.angle_gamma   90.00
#
_symmetry.space_group_name_H-M   'P 1'
#
loop_
_entity.id
_entity.type
_entity.pdbx_description
1 polymer ?
#
loop_
_entity_poly.entity_id
_entity_poly.type
_entity_poly.pdbx_seq_one_letter_code
_entity_poly.pdbx_strand_id
1 'polypeptide(L)'
;MTDLTKLKELAERATPGPWTTDAAQSVIADSDQLNSGWVICECFGSDEKANRNFIKAANPAAVLELIAEVELLRGHVTDLEEARDTRVSERLALIDGLSKDAERYQAIRCTAYVSGKGWQFMCYFKPINPYAYNLRGDRKYPDIDAAIDAALEGGGR
;
A
#
# COMPACT_ATOMS: atom_id res chain seq x y z
N MET A 1 19.67 -9.33 -0.06
CA MET A 1 19.34 -8.03 -0.67
C MET A 1 20.65 -7.41 -1.10
N THR A 2 20.81 -7.08 -2.39
CA THR A 2 22.06 -6.53 -2.92
C THR A 2 22.34 -5.18 -2.29
N ASP A 3 23.58 -4.95 -1.88
CA ASP A 3 24.04 -3.68 -1.33
C ASP A 3 24.20 -2.65 -2.46
N LEU A 4 23.12 -1.93 -2.76
CA LEU A 4 23.10 -0.88 -3.79
C LEU A 4 23.96 0.32 -3.39
N THR A 5 24.12 0.60 -2.10
CA THR A 5 24.96 1.69 -1.60
C THR A 5 26.42 1.44 -1.98
N LYS A 6 26.91 0.23 -1.72
CA LYS A 6 28.28 -0.14 -2.10
C LYS A 6 28.49 -0.11 -3.61
N LEU A 7 27.51 -0.59 -4.38
CA LEU A 7 27.59 -0.58 -5.84
C LEU A 7 27.59 0.86 -6.39
N LYS A 8 26.78 1.76 -5.83
CA LYS A 8 26.73 3.18 -6.18
C LYS A 8 28.06 3.87 -5.92
N GLU A 9 28.65 3.68 -4.74
CA GLU A 9 29.98 4.21 -4.41
C GLU A 9 31.07 3.74 -5.38
N LEU A 10 31.03 2.46 -5.78
CA LEU A 10 31.98 1.90 -6.74
C LEU A 10 31.79 2.49 -8.13
N ALA A 11 30.54 2.68 -8.57
CA ALA A 11 30.24 3.30 -9.85
C ALA A 11 30.65 4.78 -9.88
N GLU A 12 30.38 5.56 -8.83
CA GLU A 12 30.78 6.98 -8.72
C GLU A 12 32.30 7.16 -8.75
N ARG A 13 33.05 6.19 -8.21
CA ARG A 13 34.52 6.22 -8.21
C ARG A 13 35.17 5.70 -9.48
N ALA A 14 34.45 4.92 -10.27
CA ALA A 14 34.97 4.35 -11.51
C ALA A 14 35.06 5.43 -12.60
N THR A 15 35.76 5.12 -13.69
CA THR A 15 35.82 5.99 -14.87
C THR A 15 34.40 6.29 -15.37
N PRO A 16 33.96 7.56 -15.43
CA PRO A 16 32.61 7.89 -15.88
C PRO A 16 32.29 7.29 -17.25
N GLY A 17 31.04 6.83 -17.42
CA GLY A 17 30.52 6.42 -18.72
C GLY A 17 30.19 7.61 -19.62
N PRO A 18 29.85 7.38 -20.91
CA PRO A 18 29.73 6.06 -21.54
C PRO A 18 31.09 5.45 -21.89
N TRP A 19 31.13 4.12 -21.91
CA TRP A 19 32.29 3.36 -22.38
C TRP A 19 32.05 2.86 -23.81
N THR A 20 33.13 2.58 -24.53
CA THR A 20 33.09 2.00 -25.87
C THR A 20 34.14 0.89 -26.04
N THR A 21 34.17 0.26 -27.21
CA THR A 21 35.11 -0.80 -27.54
C THR A 21 36.05 -0.33 -28.62
N ASP A 22 37.34 -0.61 -28.49
CA ASP A 22 38.31 -0.37 -29.55
C ASP A 22 38.42 -1.55 -30.52
N ALA A 23 39.34 -1.43 -31.49
CA ALA A 23 39.65 -2.50 -32.44
C ALA A 23 40.55 -3.61 -31.87
N ALA A 24 41.16 -3.38 -30.69
CA ALA A 24 42.18 -4.22 -30.07
C ALA A 24 41.66 -4.93 -28.82
N GLN A 25 40.44 -5.46 -28.90
CA GLN A 25 39.81 -6.30 -27.88
C GLN A 25 39.59 -5.63 -26.50
N SER A 26 39.59 -4.30 -26.44
CA SER A 26 39.58 -3.55 -25.18
C SER A 26 38.33 -2.69 -25.00
N VAL A 27 37.96 -2.46 -23.74
CA VAL A 27 36.97 -1.44 -23.32
C VAL A 27 37.72 -0.16 -22.97
N ILE A 28 37.29 0.94 -23.57
CA ILE A 28 37.83 2.28 -23.34
C ILE A 28 36.70 3.24 -22.98
N ALA A 29 37.04 4.42 -22.45
CA ALA A 29 36.05 5.49 -22.33
C ALA A 29 35.72 6.03 -23.73
N ASP A 30 34.50 6.51 -23.95
CA ASP A 30 34.12 7.11 -25.25
C ASP A 30 34.90 8.40 -25.54
N SER A 31 35.24 9.14 -24.48
CA SER A 31 36.22 10.21 -24.52
C SER A 31 37.52 9.74 -23.88
N ASP A 32 38.59 9.67 -24.67
CA ASP A 32 39.91 9.21 -24.23
C ASP A 32 40.41 9.97 -22.97
N GLN A 33 40.01 11.24 -22.80
CA GLN A 33 40.43 12.04 -21.66
C GLN A 33 39.83 11.58 -20.32
N LEU A 34 38.69 10.88 -20.32
CA LEU A 34 38.01 10.42 -19.10
C LEU A 34 38.83 9.40 -18.31
N ASN A 35 39.69 8.63 -19.00
CA ASN A 35 40.62 7.68 -18.37
C ASN A 35 42.08 8.02 -18.69
N SER A 36 42.40 9.28 -18.99
CA SER A 36 43.76 9.73 -19.37
C SER A 36 44.38 8.92 -20.54
N GLY A 37 43.57 8.48 -21.48
CA GLY A 37 43.96 7.69 -22.66
C GLY A 37 44.24 6.22 -22.38
N TRP A 38 43.97 5.73 -21.17
CA TRP A 38 44.21 4.33 -20.80
C TRP A 38 43.01 3.44 -21.06
N VAL A 39 43.31 2.18 -21.39
CA VAL A 39 42.33 1.10 -21.46
C VAL A 39 41.72 0.86 -20.07
N ILE A 40 40.40 0.70 -20.02
CA ILE A 40 39.66 0.39 -18.78
C ILE A 40 39.77 -1.11 -18.48
N CYS A 41 39.60 -1.94 -19.51
CA CYS A 41 39.65 -3.39 -19.38
C CYS A 41 40.01 -4.05 -20.72
N GLU A 42 40.94 -5.00 -20.70
CA GLU A 42 41.20 -5.90 -21.83
C GLU A 42 40.48 -7.23 -21.61
N CYS A 43 39.84 -7.75 -22.65
CA CYS A 43 39.12 -9.02 -22.60
C CYS A 43 39.81 -10.06 -23.48
N PHE A 44 40.13 -11.23 -22.93
CA PHE A 44 40.77 -12.34 -23.65
C PHE A 44 39.93 -13.61 -23.62
N GLY A 45 40.18 -14.50 -24.59
CA GLY A 45 39.56 -15.82 -24.69
C GLY A 45 38.45 -15.91 -25.75
N SER A 46 37.84 -17.08 -25.88
CA SER A 46 36.81 -17.33 -26.91
C SER A 46 35.59 -16.41 -26.79
N ASP A 47 35.26 -15.97 -25.58
CA ASP A 47 34.09 -15.14 -25.28
C ASP A 47 34.41 -13.65 -25.16
N GLU A 48 35.62 -13.22 -25.53
CA GLU A 48 36.10 -11.84 -25.38
C GLU A 48 35.10 -10.80 -25.91
N LYS A 49 34.44 -11.08 -27.03
CA LYS A 49 33.50 -10.15 -27.68
C LYS A 49 32.24 -9.99 -26.84
N ALA A 50 31.72 -11.08 -26.29
CA ALA A 50 30.55 -11.05 -25.43
C ALA A 50 30.86 -10.32 -24.12
N ASN A 51 32.00 -10.64 -23.49
CA ASN A 51 32.44 -10.00 -22.25
C ASN A 51 32.63 -8.50 -22.42
N ARG A 52 33.31 -8.07 -23.49
CA ARG A 52 33.57 -6.67 -23.78
C ARG A 52 32.27 -5.89 -24.03
N ASN A 53 31.32 -6.48 -24.76
CA ASN A 53 30.00 -5.88 -24.97
C ASN A 53 29.22 -5.73 -23.67
N PHE A 54 29.28 -6.74 -22.79
CA PHE A 54 28.64 -6.68 -21.48
C PHE A 54 29.26 -5.59 -20.60
N ILE A 55 30.58 -5.55 -20.48
CA ILE A 55 31.29 -4.55 -19.66
C ILE A 55 31.00 -3.13 -20.18
N LYS A 56 31.00 -2.93 -21.50
CA LYS A 56 30.60 -1.66 -22.12
C LYS A 56 29.18 -1.24 -21.72
N ALA A 57 28.23 -2.18 -21.77
CA ALA A 57 26.83 -1.91 -21.43
C ALA A 57 26.66 -1.65 -19.92
N ALA A 58 27.38 -2.38 -19.07
CA ALA A 58 27.37 -2.26 -17.61
C ALA A 58 28.34 -1.19 -17.09
N ASN A 59 28.55 -0.11 -17.86
CA ASN A 59 29.40 1.00 -17.45
C ASN A 59 28.79 1.77 -16.25
N PRO A 60 29.59 2.57 -15.52
CA PRO A 60 29.13 3.28 -14.33
C PRO A 60 27.91 4.18 -14.52
N ALA A 61 27.78 4.84 -15.69
CA ALA A 61 26.61 5.69 -15.95
C ALA A 61 25.32 4.85 -16.03
N ALA A 62 25.36 3.72 -16.75
CA ALA A 62 24.22 2.80 -16.84
C ALA A 62 23.87 2.17 -15.48
N VAL A 63 24.89 1.81 -14.69
CA VAL A 63 24.67 1.26 -13.33
C VAL A 63 24.02 2.30 -12.41
N LEU A 64 24.46 3.56 -12.44
CA LEU A 64 23.88 4.62 -11.63
C LEU A 64 22.44 4.94 -12.04
N GLU A 65 22.14 4.94 -13.34
CA GLU A 65 20.78 5.10 -13.86
C GLU A 65 19.85 3.98 -13.38
N LEU A 66 20.29 2.71 -13.47
CA LEU A 66 19.54 1.55 -12.97
C LEU A 66 19.33 1.62 -11.45
N ILE A 67 20.32 2.08 -10.69
CA ILE A 67 20.18 2.27 -9.24
C ILE A 67 19.13 3.34 -8.94
N ALA A 68 19.15 4.47 -9.65
CA ALA A 68 18.16 5.53 -9.49
C ALA A 68 16.73 5.06 -9.82
N GLU A 69 16.57 4.26 -10.88
CA GLU A 69 15.27 3.67 -11.22
C GLU A 69 14.78 2.71 -10.13
N VAL A 70 15.66 1.86 -9.59
CA VAL A 70 15.32 0.95 -8.49
C VAL A 70 14.96 1.71 -7.22
N GLU A 71 15.68 2.78 -6.88
CA GLU A 71 15.37 3.66 -5.73
C GLU A 71 13.97 4.30 -5.90
N LEU A 72 13.65 4.79 -7.10
CA LEU A 72 12.35 5.37 -7.44
C LEU A 72 11.22 4.33 -7.36
N LEU A 73 11.40 3.15 -7.95
CA LEU A 73 10.40 2.08 -7.91
C LEU A 73 10.14 1.60 -6.48
N ARG A 74 11.18 1.52 -5.64
CA ARG A 74 11.01 1.20 -4.21
C ARG A 74 10.20 2.27 -3.49
N GLY A 75 10.45 3.55 -3.76
CA GLY A 75 9.64 4.66 -3.24
C GLY A 75 8.17 4.51 -3.61
N HIS A 76 7.88 4.27 -4.89
CA HIS A 76 6.50 4.06 -5.34
C HIS A 76 5.82 2.84 -4.68
N VAL A 77 6.55 1.75 -4.46
CA VAL A 77 5.99 0.58 -3.75
C VAL A 77 5.62 0.95 -2.32
N THR A 78 6.50 1.65 -1.60
CA THR A 78 6.21 2.11 -0.23
C THR A 78 4.99 3.03 -0.20
N ASP A 79 4.90 4.02 -1.08
CA ASP A 79 3.75 4.93 -1.16
C ASP A 79 2.44 4.18 -1.45
N LEU A 80 2.48 3.18 -2.33
CA LEU A 80 1.33 2.35 -2.67
C LEU A 80 0.91 1.45 -1.51
N GLU A 81 1.86 0.91 -0.75
CA GLU A 81 1.59 0.11 0.45
C GLU A 81 0.93 0.96 1.53
N GLU A 82 1.43 2.18 1.78
CA GLU A 82 0.83 3.11 2.75
C GLU A 82 -0.60 3.53 2.34
N ALA A 83 -0.79 3.85 1.06
CA ALA A 83 -2.11 4.18 0.52
C ALA A 83 -3.09 2.99 0.61
N ARG A 84 -2.60 1.77 0.33
CA ARG A 84 -3.37 0.53 0.47
C ARG A 84 -3.78 0.32 1.92
N ASP A 85 -2.84 0.42 2.86
CA ASP A 85 -3.09 0.15 4.27
C ASP A 85 -4.06 1.17 4.87
N THR A 86 -3.95 2.44 4.48
CA THR A 86 -4.93 3.49 4.80
C THR A 86 -6.32 3.10 4.29
N ARG A 87 -6.45 2.76 3.01
CA ARG A 87 -7.74 2.39 2.41
C ARG A 87 -8.34 1.12 3.03
N VAL A 88 -7.51 0.15 3.38
CA VAL A 88 -7.94 -1.07 4.08
C VAL A 88 -8.47 -0.70 5.46
N SER A 89 -7.79 0.18 6.19
CA SER A 89 -8.23 0.62 7.52
C SER A 89 -9.59 1.34 7.48
N GLU A 90 -9.78 2.25 6.53
CA GLU A 90 -11.05 2.94 6.31
C GLU A 90 -12.18 1.96 5.98
N ARG A 91 -11.90 0.98 5.13
CA ARG A 91 -12.89 -0.01 4.72
C ARG A 91 -13.25 -0.97 5.85
N LEU A 92 -12.29 -1.34 6.69
CA LEU A 92 -12.55 -2.15 7.88
C LEU A 92 -13.41 -1.38 8.89
N ALA A 93 -13.13 -0.10 9.12
CA ALA A 93 -13.97 0.75 9.98
C ALA A 93 -15.40 0.89 9.45
N LEU A 94 -15.57 1.02 8.13
CA LEU A 94 -16.89 1.03 7.51
C LEU A 94 -17.62 -0.31 7.68
N ILE A 95 -16.94 -1.45 7.48
CA ILE A 95 -17.52 -2.78 7.65
C ILE A 95 -17.95 -2.99 9.12
N ASP A 96 -17.13 -2.59 10.08
CA ASP A 96 -17.47 -2.64 11.51
C ASP A 96 -18.73 -1.81 11.81
N GLY A 97 -18.80 -0.58 11.32
CA GLY A 97 -19.97 0.28 11.46
C GLY A 97 -21.24 -0.34 10.86
N LEU A 98 -21.14 -0.84 9.62
CA LEU A 98 -22.27 -1.51 8.95
C LEU A 98 -22.71 -2.80 9.66
N SER A 99 -21.76 -3.54 10.27
CA SER A 99 -22.07 -4.76 11.02
C SER A 99 -22.86 -4.41 12.28
N LYS A 100 -22.43 -3.39 13.02
CA LYS A 100 -23.17 -2.85 14.18
C LYS A 100 -24.57 -2.38 13.79
N ASP A 101 -24.69 -1.65 12.69
CA ASP A 101 -26.00 -1.21 12.19
C ASP A 101 -26.89 -2.40 11.79
N ALA A 102 -26.35 -3.43 11.16
CA ALA A 102 -27.09 -4.64 10.82
C ALA A 102 -27.61 -5.38 12.07
N GLU A 103 -26.79 -5.51 13.11
CA GLU A 103 -27.18 -6.08 14.41
C GLU A 103 -28.31 -5.26 15.06
N ARG A 104 -28.20 -3.93 15.04
CA ARG A 104 -29.25 -3.02 15.52
C ARG A 104 -30.57 -3.23 14.78
N TYR A 105 -30.53 -3.29 13.45
CA TYR A 105 -31.72 -3.55 12.64
C TYR A 105 -32.36 -4.91 12.96
N GLN A 106 -31.53 -5.93 13.17
CA GLN A 106 -32.01 -7.27 13.53
C GLN A 106 -32.68 -7.28 14.91
N ALA A 107 -32.10 -6.61 15.91
CA ALA A 107 -32.69 -6.51 17.25
C ALA A 107 -34.06 -5.80 17.24
N ILE A 108 -34.18 -4.68 16.52
CA ILE A 108 -35.45 -3.95 16.35
C ILE A 108 -36.49 -4.83 15.65
N ARG A 109 -36.08 -5.64 14.67
CA ARG A 109 -37.02 -6.51 13.94
C ARG A 109 -37.44 -7.74 14.76
N CYS A 110 -36.56 -8.33 15.55
CA CYS A 110 -36.85 -9.51 16.39
C CYS A 110 -37.76 -9.18 17.58
N THR A 111 -37.60 -7.99 18.19
CA THR A 111 -38.47 -7.53 19.29
C THR A 111 -39.92 -7.31 18.84
N ALA A 112 -40.17 -7.07 17.55
CA ALA A 112 -41.51 -6.96 16.99
C ALA A 112 -42.28 -8.31 16.94
N TYR A 113 -41.61 -9.46 17.03
CA TYR A 113 -42.24 -10.78 16.82
C TYR A 113 -42.80 -11.44 18.09
N VAL A 114 -42.41 -10.98 19.30
CA VAL A 114 -42.66 -11.73 20.56
C VAL A 114 -43.93 -11.27 21.31
N SER A 115 -44.67 -10.25 20.86
CA SER A 115 -45.82 -9.72 21.63
C SER A 115 -47.21 -10.32 21.31
N GLY A 116 -47.31 -11.41 20.54
CA GLY A 116 -48.58 -12.02 20.17
C GLY A 116 -49.11 -13.06 21.17
N LYS A 117 -50.04 -12.69 22.06
CA LYS A 117 -51.00 -13.62 22.68
C LYS A 117 -52.38 -13.43 22.04
N GLY A 118 -52.87 -14.46 21.34
CA GLY A 118 -54.27 -14.56 20.93
C GLY A 118 -54.57 -14.16 19.48
N TRP A 119 -55.58 -14.82 18.92
CA TRP A 119 -55.96 -14.88 17.50
C TRP A 119 -56.43 -13.54 16.92
N GLN A 120 -55.51 -12.63 16.61
CA GLN A 120 -55.69 -11.57 15.62
C GLN A 120 -54.33 -10.92 15.37
N PHE A 121 -53.65 -11.30 14.28
CA PHE A 121 -52.38 -10.69 13.90
C PHE A 121 -52.66 -9.38 13.14
N MET A 122 -52.81 -8.29 13.89
CA MET A 122 -52.60 -6.95 13.36
C MET A 122 -51.19 -6.53 13.78
N CYS A 123 -50.25 -6.55 12.84
CA CYS A 123 -48.86 -6.16 13.09
C CYS A 123 -48.79 -4.64 13.30
N TYR A 124 -49.03 -4.14 14.51
CA TYR A 124 -48.70 -2.77 14.84
C TYR A 124 -47.19 -2.64 15.01
N PHE A 125 -46.54 -2.20 13.93
CA PHE A 125 -45.18 -1.68 13.99
C PHE A 125 -45.25 -0.39 14.82
N LYS A 126 -44.96 -0.44 16.13
CA LYS A 126 -44.48 0.73 16.87
C LYS A 126 -42.96 0.62 16.92
N PRO A 127 -42.24 0.98 15.85
CA PRO A 127 -40.81 1.09 15.97
C PRO A 127 -40.53 2.08 17.09
N ILE A 128 -39.55 1.78 17.95
CA ILE A 128 -38.92 2.84 18.73
C ILE A 128 -38.45 3.82 17.67
N ASN A 129 -39.13 4.96 17.53
CA ASN A 129 -38.70 5.99 16.61
C ASN A 129 -37.47 6.63 17.25
N PRO A 130 -36.25 6.37 16.74
CA PRO A 130 -35.04 6.94 17.32
C PRO A 130 -35.02 8.48 17.21
N TYR A 131 -35.89 9.05 16.37
CA TYR A 131 -36.12 10.48 16.24
C TYR A 131 -37.35 10.97 17.01
N ALA A 132 -37.88 10.19 17.96
CA ALA A 132 -38.97 10.64 18.81
C ALA A 132 -38.48 11.81 19.68
N TYR A 133 -39.21 12.91 19.67
CA TYR A 133 -38.98 14.03 20.56
C TYR A 133 -39.94 13.94 21.76
N ASN A 134 -39.52 14.39 22.93
CA ASN A 134 -40.41 14.56 24.08
C ASN A 134 -41.36 15.75 23.84
N LEU A 135 -42.35 15.95 24.72
CA LEU A 135 -43.30 17.09 24.62
C LEU A 135 -42.62 18.47 24.75
N ARG A 136 -41.34 18.52 25.11
CA ARG A 136 -40.53 19.74 25.19
C ARG A 136 -39.67 19.98 23.93
N GLY A 137 -39.71 19.07 22.95
CA GLY A 137 -38.94 19.17 21.72
C GLY A 137 -37.50 18.64 21.80
N ASP A 138 -37.09 18.05 22.93
CA ASP A 138 -35.78 17.39 23.04
C ASP A 138 -35.85 15.98 22.47
N ARG A 139 -34.74 15.46 21.94
CA ARG A 139 -34.65 14.05 21.58
C ARG A 139 -34.99 13.20 22.80
N LYS A 140 -36.00 12.34 22.67
CA LYS A 140 -36.47 11.45 23.75
C LYS A 140 -35.39 10.48 24.18
N TYR A 141 -34.44 10.19 23.29
CA TYR A 141 -33.22 9.44 23.55
C TYR A 141 -32.06 10.27 22.98
N PRO A 142 -31.41 11.12 23.80
CA PRO A 142 -30.35 12.00 23.32
C PRO A 142 -29.06 11.23 22.98
N ASP A 143 -28.87 10.08 23.64
CA ASP A 143 -27.78 9.14 23.39
C ASP A 143 -28.38 7.73 23.16
N ILE A 144 -28.87 7.53 21.95
CA ILE A 144 -29.52 6.26 21.54
C ILE A 144 -28.56 5.10 21.58
N ASP A 145 -27.29 5.37 21.29
CA ASP A 145 -26.24 4.36 21.27
C ASP A 145 -26.01 3.85 22.71
N ALA A 146 -25.85 4.73 23.69
CA ALA A 146 -25.72 4.33 25.10
C ALA A 146 -26.97 3.63 25.66
N ALA A 147 -28.18 4.01 25.22
CA ALA A 147 -29.43 3.39 25.66
C ALA A 147 -29.63 1.97 25.09
N ILE A 148 -29.13 1.71 23.88
CA ILE A 148 -29.16 0.38 23.24
C ILE A 148 -28.08 -0.52 23.84
N ASP A 149 -26.86 -0.01 24.04
CA ASP A 149 -25.77 -0.76 24.67
C ASP A 149 -26.17 -1.21 26.09
N ALA A 150 -26.76 -0.32 26.90
CA ALA A 150 -27.29 -0.67 28.22
C ALA A 150 -28.42 -1.72 28.19
N ALA A 151 -29.23 -1.75 27.12
CA ALA A 151 -30.29 -2.74 26.96
C ALA A 151 -29.74 -4.12 26.55
N LEU A 152 -28.64 -4.15 25.78
CA LEU A 152 -27.92 -5.38 25.43
C LEU A 152 -27.17 -5.96 26.65
N GLU A 153 -26.55 -5.11 27.47
CA GLU A 153 -25.87 -5.52 28.71
C GLU A 153 -26.85 -5.96 29.83
N GLY A 154 -28.04 -5.35 29.89
CA GLY A 154 -29.06 -5.64 30.92
C GLY A 154 -29.93 -6.87 30.66
N GLY A 155 -29.90 -7.46 29.47
CA GLY A 155 -30.73 -8.60 29.06
C GLY A 155 -30.22 -9.98 29.51
N GLY A 156 -29.06 -10.05 30.18
CA GLY A 156 -28.44 -11.27 30.70
C GLY A 156 -28.67 -11.49 32.20
N ARG A 157 -29.93 -11.61 32.64
CA ARG A 157 -30.29 -12.21 33.95
C ARG A 157 -31.61 -12.96 33.87
#